data_AF-A0A2E8GSE1-F1
#
_entry.id   AF-A0A2E8GSE1-F1
#
_cell.length_a   1.000
_cell.length_b   1.000
_cell.length_c   1.000
_cell.angle_alpha   90.00
_cell.angle_beta   90.00
_cell.angle_gamma   90.00
#
_symmetry.space_group_name_H-M   'P 1'
#
loop_
_entity.id
_entity.type
_entity.pdbx_description
1 polymer ?
#
loop_
_entity_poly.entity_id
_entity_poly.type
_entity_poly.pdbx_seq_one_letter_code
_entity_poly.pdbx_strand_id
1 'polypeptide(L)'
;MSAEQRRSFAAEMALKYGDGSTRKTESLCNWGRELVKTGLGEKRTGVSCLGAQSGFCGNQRWQERYPDAAEALCQLAESHAQQDSSFLNEVAFTRLTAEEAQATGA
;
A
#
# COMPACT_ATOMS: atom_id res chain seq x y z
N MET A 1 -6.19 0.00 9.10
CA MET A 1 -5.04 0.08 10.03
C MET A 1 -4.03 -1.01 9.69
N SER A 2 -2.79 -0.63 9.40
CA SER A 2 -1.70 -1.59 9.16
C SER A 2 -1.37 -2.40 10.41
N ALA A 3 -0.62 -3.50 10.27
CA ALA A 3 -0.18 -4.30 11.42
C ALA A 3 0.76 -3.52 12.35
N GLU A 4 1.64 -2.69 11.77
CA GLU A 4 2.54 -1.78 12.49
C GLU A 4 1.76 -0.78 13.34
N GLN A 5 0.76 -0.10 12.76
CA GLN A 5 -0.06 0.88 13.47
C GLN A 5 -0.77 0.25 14.68
N ARG A 6 -1.23 -1.00 14.55
CA ARG A 6 -1.85 -1.74 15.66
C ARG A 6 -0.87 -2.03 16.80
N ARG A 7 0.38 -2.39 16.49
CA ARG A 7 1.41 -2.65 17.52
C ARG A 7 1.91 -1.38 18.18
N SER A 8 2.10 -0.31 17.41
CA SER A 8 2.47 1.00 17.93
C SER A 8 1.42 1.50 18.93
N PHE A 9 0.14 1.44 18.54
CA PHE A 9 -0.97 1.78 19.43
C PHE A 9 -0.99 0.90 20.69
N ALA A 10 -0.81 -0.42 20.53
CA ALA A 10 -0.78 -1.33 21.66
C ALA A 10 0.38 -1.01 22.64
N ALA A 11 1.55 -0.61 22.14
CA ALA A 11 2.68 -0.21 22.94
C ALA A 11 2.43 1.09 23.72
N GLU A 12 1.77 2.07 23.10
CA GLU A 12 1.35 3.31 23.76
C GLU A 12 0.37 3.04 24.90
N MET A 13 -0.65 2.23 24.65
CA MET A 13 -1.63 1.88 25.68
C MET A 13 -1.02 1.02 26.79
N ALA A 14 -0.09 0.12 26.46
CA ALA A 14 0.65 -0.67 27.45
C ALA A 14 1.49 0.20 28.38
N LEU A 15 2.13 1.25 27.86
CA LEU A 15 2.89 2.19 28.69
C LEU A 15 1.98 3.07 29.54
N LYS A 16 0.83 3.49 29.01
CA LYS A 16 -0.10 4.39 29.70
C LYS A 16 -0.91 3.69 30.80
N TYR A 17 -1.33 2.45 30.56
CA TYR A 17 -2.28 1.75 31.43
C TYR A 17 -1.75 0.42 32.00
N GLY A 18 -0.73 -0.17 31.37
CA GLY A 18 -0.19 -1.48 31.73
C GLY A 18 1.20 -1.46 32.37
N ASP A 19 1.74 -0.29 32.73
CA ASP A 19 3.12 -0.09 33.21
C ASP A 19 4.21 -0.71 32.30
N GLY A 20 3.94 -0.80 31.00
CA GLY A 20 4.82 -1.49 30.04
C GLY A 20 4.86 -3.01 30.21
N SER A 21 3.98 -3.60 31.04
CA SER A 21 3.88 -5.05 31.23
C SER A 21 2.91 -5.68 30.22
N THR A 22 3.40 -6.68 29.48
CA THR A 22 2.60 -7.43 28.51
C THR A 22 1.47 -8.21 29.19
N ARG A 23 1.72 -8.78 30.39
CA ARG A 23 0.69 -9.49 31.16
C ARG A 23 -0.41 -8.56 31.65
N LYS A 24 -0.05 -7.40 32.22
CA LYS A 24 -1.05 -6.43 32.68
C LYS A 24 -1.91 -5.92 31.51
N THR A 25 -1.26 -5.64 30.37
CA THR A 25 -1.96 -5.17 29.17
C THR A 25 -2.91 -6.22 28.60
N GLU A 26 -2.53 -7.51 28.59
CA GLU A 26 -3.43 -8.62 28.22
C GLU A 26 -4.64 -8.67 29.16
N SER A 27 -4.44 -8.59 30.48
CA SER A 27 -5.55 -8.61 31.44
C SER A 27 -6.49 -7.41 31.31
N LEU A 28 -5.97 -6.22 30.97
CA LEU A 28 -6.76 -4.98 30.84
C LEU A 28 -7.46 -4.84 29.48
N CYS A 29 -6.77 -5.20 28.40
CA CYS A 29 -7.21 -4.91 27.03
C CYS A 29 -7.59 -6.17 26.23
N ASN A 30 -7.35 -7.37 26.79
CA ASN A 30 -7.54 -8.67 26.14
C ASN A 30 -6.80 -8.78 24.78
N TRP A 31 -5.62 -8.16 24.68
CA TRP A 31 -4.76 -8.23 23.50
C TRP A 31 -3.70 -9.31 23.66
N GLY A 32 -3.31 -9.92 22.53
CA GLY A 32 -2.26 -10.94 22.52
C GLY A 32 -0.92 -10.39 23.04
N ARG A 33 -0.27 -11.14 23.94
CA ARG A 33 1.01 -10.74 24.56
C ARG A 33 2.12 -10.45 23.55
N GLU A 34 2.20 -11.23 22.47
CA GLU A 34 3.24 -11.03 21.44
C GLU A 34 3.06 -9.73 20.65
N LEU A 35 1.81 -9.29 20.44
CA LEU A 35 1.51 -7.99 19.81
C LEU A 35 2.09 -6.85 20.66
N VAL A 36 1.79 -6.87 21.96
CA VAL A 36 2.23 -5.85 22.93
C VAL A 36 3.75 -5.90 23.10
N LYS A 37 4.32 -7.10 23.22
CA LYS A 37 5.77 -7.31 23.36
C LYS A 37 6.54 -6.77 22.15
N THR A 38 6.07 -7.08 20.95
CA THR A 38 6.68 -6.60 19.70
C THR A 38 6.57 -5.08 19.62
N GLY A 39 5.39 -4.51 19.88
CA GLY A 39 5.20 -3.06 19.87
C GLY A 39 6.07 -2.31 20.90
N LEU A 40 6.21 -2.86 22.12
CA LEU A 40 7.13 -2.29 23.13
C LEU A 40 8.59 -2.38 22.68
N GLY A 41 8.98 -3.46 22.01
CA GLY A 41 10.29 -3.61 21.40
C GLY A 41 10.56 -2.57 20.32
N GLU A 42 9.63 -2.45 19.36
CA GLU A 42 9.67 -1.46 18.26
C GLU A 42 9.78 -0.03 18.81
N LYS A 43 8.97 0.31 19.82
CA LYS A 43 8.99 1.63 20.46
C LYS A 43 10.29 1.92 21.22
N ARG A 44 10.90 0.89 21.84
CA ARG A 44 12.18 1.02 22.56
C ARG A 44 13.36 1.22 21.60
N THR A 45 13.34 0.58 20.44
CA THR A 45 14.44 0.66 19.45
C THR A 45 14.25 1.77 18.43
N GLY A 46 13.04 2.32 18.29
CA GLY A 46 12.69 3.27 17.23
C GLY A 46 12.61 2.61 15.85
N VAL A 47 12.53 1.27 15.79
CA VAL A 47 12.49 0.49 14.55
C VAL A 47 11.10 -0.12 14.39
N SER A 48 10.49 0.08 13.21
CA SER A 48 9.23 -0.57 12.85
C SER A 48 9.49 -1.92 12.16
N CYS A 49 8.94 -3.01 12.71
CA CYS A 49 9.05 -4.33 12.08
C CYS A 49 7.99 -4.45 10.98
N LEU A 50 8.41 -4.32 9.73
CA LEU A 50 7.51 -4.55 8.59
C LEU A 50 7.27 -6.06 8.43
N GLY A 51 6.01 -6.43 8.20
CA GLY A 51 5.68 -7.82 7.91
C GLY A 51 6.23 -8.21 6.54
N ALA A 52 6.62 -9.47 6.34
CA ALA A 52 7.04 -9.95 5.02
C ALA A 52 5.95 -9.69 3.95
N GLN A 53 4.69 -9.75 4.34
CA GLN A 53 3.55 -9.40 3.49
C GLN A 53 3.64 -7.96 2.93
N SER A 54 4.00 -6.97 3.74
CA SER A 54 4.09 -5.58 3.23
C SER A 54 5.26 -5.33 2.28
N GLY A 55 6.33 -6.13 2.35
CA GLY A 55 7.52 -5.97 1.50
C GLY A 55 7.61 -6.94 0.31
N PHE A 56 6.99 -8.11 0.41
CA PHE A 56 7.20 -9.22 -0.53
C PHE A 56 5.91 -9.80 -1.09
N CYS A 57 4.74 -9.24 -0.77
CA CYS A 57 3.48 -9.70 -1.34
C CYS A 57 2.82 -8.61 -2.20
N GLY A 58 1.87 -9.07 -3.02
CA GLY A 58 1.27 -8.29 -4.09
C GLY A 58 1.99 -8.61 -5.39
N ASN A 59 1.23 -8.97 -6.43
CA ASN A 59 1.79 -8.92 -7.77
C ASN A 59 2.07 -7.44 -8.07
N GLN A 60 3.28 -7.12 -8.50
CA GLN A 60 3.58 -5.78 -8.99
C GLN A 60 2.57 -5.43 -10.08
N ARG A 61 2.25 -4.14 -10.20
CA ARG A 61 1.41 -3.72 -11.32
C ARG A 61 2.11 -4.12 -12.62
N TRP A 62 1.36 -4.55 -13.61
CA TRP A 62 1.96 -5.01 -14.86
C TRP A 62 2.85 -3.92 -15.48
N GLN A 63 2.48 -2.64 -15.33
CA GLN A 63 3.27 -1.49 -15.78
C GLN A 63 4.62 -1.37 -15.08
N GLU A 64 4.69 -1.70 -13.79
CA GLU A 64 5.95 -1.65 -13.03
C GLU A 64 6.90 -2.78 -13.45
N ARG A 65 6.35 -3.91 -13.90
CA ARG A 65 7.11 -5.06 -14.38
C ARG A 65 7.63 -4.87 -15.82
N TYR A 66 6.92 -4.09 -16.63
CA TYR A 66 7.23 -3.82 -18.04
C TYR A 66 7.17 -2.32 -18.32
N PRO A 67 8.14 -1.52 -17.80
CA PRO A 67 8.09 -0.06 -17.90
C PRO A 67 8.10 0.41 -19.35
N ASP A 68 8.93 -0.18 -20.21
CA ASP A 68 9.04 0.20 -21.62
C ASP A 68 7.72 -0.02 -22.39
N ALA A 69 7.04 -1.14 -22.13
CA ALA A 69 5.75 -1.44 -22.74
C ALA A 69 4.62 -0.54 -22.20
N ALA A 70 4.68 -0.18 -20.92
CA ALA A 70 3.74 0.76 -20.33
C ALA A 70 3.91 2.16 -20.92
N GLU A 71 5.15 2.62 -21.09
CA GLU A 71 5.44 3.92 -21.70
C GLU A 71 4.99 3.96 -23.17
N ALA A 72 5.29 2.92 -23.94
CA ALA A 72 4.82 2.81 -25.33
C ALA A 72 3.28 2.86 -25.44
N LEU A 73 2.57 2.13 -24.57
CA LEU A 73 1.10 2.19 -24.54
C LEU A 73 0.56 3.54 -24.08
N CYS A 74 1.24 4.24 -23.16
CA CYS A 74 0.86 5.59 -22.76
C CYS A 74 1.01 6.58 -23.93
N GLN A 75 2.13 6.56 -24.64
CA GLN A 75 2.34 7.41 -25.83
C GLN A 75 1.32 7.13 -26.93
N LEU A 76 0.96 5.85 -27.13
CA LEU A 76 -0.09 5.45 -28.05
C LEU A 76 -1.46 5.97 -27.58
N ALA A 77 -1.80 5.82 -26.30
CA ALA A 77 -3.06 6.32 -25.77
C ALA A 77 -3.17 7.85 -25.93
N GLU A 78 -2.08 8.58 -25.69
CA GLU A 78 -2.01 10.03 -25.88
C GLU A 78 -2.23 10.46 -27.33
N SER A 79 -1.74 9.71 -28.32
CA SER A 79 -1.98 10.04 -29.74
C SER A 79 -3.45 9.86 -30.16
N HIS A 80 -4.18 8.98 -29.46
CA HIS A 80 -5.61 8.74 -29.65
C HIS A 80 -6.50 9.52 -28.66
N ALA A 81 -5.91 10.41 -27.85
CA ALA A 81 -6.64 11.19 -26.86
C ALA A 81 -7.46 12.30 -27.53
N GLN A 82 -8.75 12.31 -27.23
CA GLN A 82 -9.69 13.31 -27.69
C GLN A 82 -10.24 14.07 -26.48
N GLN A 83 -10.25 15.39 -26.57
CA GLN A 83 -10.85 16.23 -25.54
C GLN A 83 -12.35 15.91 -25.41
N ASP A 84 -12.87 15.93 -24.18
CA ASP A 84 -14.30 15.77 -23.93
C ASP A 84 -15.08 16.84 -24.71
N SER A 85 -15.97 16.39 -25.60
CA SER A 85 -16.81 17.25 -26.43
C SER A 85 -17.72 18.16 -25.62
N SER A 86 -17.99 17.82 -24.35
CA SER A 86 -18.82 18.61 -23.46
C SER A 86 -18.06 19.79 -22.85
N PHE A 87 -16.71 19.78 -22.90
CA PHE A 87 -15.82 20.79 -22.30
C PHE A 87 -16.08 21.09 -20.82
N LEU A 88 -16.79 20.21 -20.11
CA LEU A 88 -17.13 20.38 -18.69
C LEU A 88 -15.96 19.98 -17.78
N ASN A 89 -14.98 19.23 -18.30
CA ASN A 89 -13.90 18.62 -17.53
C ASN A 89 -12.60 18.67 -18.35
N GLU A 90 -11.46 18.62 -17.67
CA GLU A 90 -10.12 18.50 -18.27
C GLU A 90 -9.77 17.05 -18.68
N VAL A 91 -10.74 16.15 -18.65
CA VAL A 91 -10.53 14.73 -18.96
C VAL A 91 -10.51 14.55 -20.48
N ALA A 92 -9.49 13.87 -20.99
CA ALA A 92 -9.43 13.39 -22.36
C ALA A 92 -9.86 11.92 -22.43
N PHE A 93 -10.65 11.57 -23.43
CA PHE A 93 -11.07 10.21 -23.69
C PHE A 93 -10.23 9.59 -24.81
N THR A 94 -9.75 8.38 -24.58
CA THR A 94 -9.01 7.61 -25.58
C THR A 94 -9.88 6.48 -26.09
N ARG A 95 -10.17 6.46 -27.40
CA ARG A 95 -10.76 5.29 -28.05
C ARG A 95 -9.64 4.45 -28.62
N LEU A 96 -9.15 3.51 -27.80
CA LEU A 96 -8.12 2.56 -28.18
C LEU A 96 -8.66 1.14 -27.94
N THR A 97 -8.73 0.33 -28.99
CA THR A 97 -9.11 -1.08 -28.87
C THR A 97 -7.89 -1.95 -28.56
N ALA A 98 -8.13 -3.16 -28.03
CA ALA A 98 -7.05 -4.10 -27.72
C ALA A 98 -6.27 -4.55 -28.97
N GLU A 99 -6.94 -4.63 -30.13
CA GLU A 99 -6.31 -4.99 -31.41
C GLU A 99 -5.35 -3.89 -31.88
N GLU A 100 -5.79 -2.62 -31.81
CA GLU A 100 -4.96 -1.45 -32.15
C GLU A 100 -3.73 -1.35 -31.24
N ALA A 101 -3.90 -1.62 -29.94
CA ALA A 101 -2.80 -1.63 -28.97
C ALA A 101 -1.76 -2.75 -29.23
N GLN A 102 -2.20 -3.90 -29.74
CA GLN A 102 -1.32 -5.04 -30.02
C GLN A 102 -0.60 -4.91 -31.37
N ALA A 103 -1.24 -4.31 -32.38
CA ALA A 103 -0.70 -4.20 -33.73
C ALA A 103 0.57 -3.34 -33.83
N THR A 104 0.83 -2.45 -32.88
CA THR A 104 2.01 -1.57 -32.85
C THR A 104 3.19 -2.16 -32.07
N GLY A 105 3.00 -3.29 -31.38
CA GLY A 105 4.02 -3.95 -30.57
C GLY A 105 4.88 -5.01 -31.27
N ALA A 106 4.77 -5.16 -32.60
CA ALA A 106 5.52 -6.09 -33.45
C ALA A 106 6.45 -5.33 -34.42
#